data_AF-A0A959ZUV1-F1
#
_entry.id   AF-A0A959ZUV1-F1
#
_cell.length_a   1.000
_cell.length_b   1.000
_cell.length_c   1.000
_cell.angle_alpha   90.00
_cell.angle_beta   90.00
_cell.angle_gamma   90.00
#
_symmetry.space_group_name_H-M   'P 1'
#
loop_
_entity.id
_entity.type
_entity.pdbx_description
1 polymer ?
#
loop_
_entity_poly.entity_id
_entity_poly.type
_entity_poly.pdbx_seq_one_letter_code
_entity_poly.pdbx_strand_id
1 'polypeptide(L)' 'MTYLTEPPHTRDGDQEGWVARLTAGGWTYYHRSGCTESRGATEPVRSVVRGPWRYLSHHWRPCPHCRPPMDGDSSAD' A
#
# COMPACT_ATOMS: atom_id res chain seq x y z
N MET A 1 29.37 -25.20 8.92
CA MET A 1 28.25 -24.81 8.02
C MET A 1 27.47 -23.73 8.74
N THR A 2 27.79 -22.48 8.47
CA THR A 2 27.14 -21.34 9.11
C THR A 2 25.83 -21.11 8.36
N TYR A 3 24.71 -21.40 9.01
CA TYR A 3 23.41 -20.95 8.52
C TYR A 3 23.44 -19.43 8.55
N LEU A 4 23.61 -18.82 7.37
CA LEU A 4 23.33 -17.41 7.18
C LEU A 4 21.81 -17.28 7.36
N THR A 5 21.37 -17.10 8.59
CA THR A 5 20.04 -16.58 8.88
C THR A 5 20.05 -15.18 8.29
N GLU A 6 19.57 -15.06 7.05
CA GLU A 6 19.29 -13.78 6.43
C GLU A 6 18.52 -12.96 7.48
N PRO A 7 18.96 -11.73 7.82
CA PRO A 7 18.17 -10.88 8.71
C PRO A 7 16.77 -10.85 8.09
N PRO A 8 15.68 -10.97 8.89
CA PRO A 8 14.35 -10.85 8.33
C PRO A 8 14.38 -9.53 7.57
N HIS A 9 14.25 -9.59 6.24
CA HIS A 9 14.14 -8.39 5.44
C HIS A 9 13.09 -7.59 6.17
N THR A 10 13.50 -6.51 6.84
CA THR A 10 12.58 -5.56 7.41
C THR A 10 11.92 -5.02 6.17
N ARG A 11 10.83 -5.69 5.77
CA ARG A 11 9.90 -5.22 4.77
C ARG A 11 9.38 -3.97 5.42
N ASP A 12 10.07 -2.88 5.09
CA ASP A 12 9.69 -1.52 5.38
C ASP A 12 8.17 -1.49 5.20
N GLY A 13 7.41 -1.51 6.30
CA GLY A 13 5.95 -1.58 6.25
C GLY A 13 5.39 -0.40 5.45
N ASP A 14 6.17 0.68 5.38
CA ASP A 14 5.99 1.87 4.55
C ASP A 14 6.09 1.63 3.04
N GLN A 15 6.78 0.58 2.60
CA GLN A 15 6.89 0.18 1.19
C GLN A 15 5.86 -0.87 0.78
N GLU A 16 5.06 -1.39 1.70
CA GLU A 16 4.00 -2.36 1.42
C GLU A 16 2.62 -1.70 1.48
N GLY A 17 1.81 -1.95 0.45
CA GLY A 17 0.43 -1.48 0.36
C GLY A 17 -0.54 -2.62 0.15
N TRP A 18 -1.82 -2.25 0.05
CA TRP A 18 -2.89 -3.18 -0.24
C TRP A 18 -3.98 -2.54 -1.07
N VAL A 19 -4.72 -3.38 -1.81
CA VAL A 19 -5.93 -3.00 -2.53
C VAL A 19 -6.99 -4.07 -2.34
N ALA A 20 -8.25 -3.67 -2.13
CA ALA A 20 -9.36 -4.60 -2.01
C ALA A 20 -10.16 -4.69 -3.30
N ARG A 21 -10.65 -5.89 -3.59
CA ARG A 21 -11.69 -6.14 -4.59
C ARG A 21 -13.03 -6.19 -3.88
N LEU A 22 -13.98 -5.37 -4.32
CA LEU A 22 -15.31 -5.30 -3.71
C LEU A 22 -16.20 -6.45 -4.20
N THR A 23 -17.16 -6.86 -3.38
CA THR A 23 -18.12 -7.93 -3.73
C THR A 23 -19.05 -7.50 -4.84
N ALA A 24 -19.44 -6.22 -4.86
CA ALA A 24 -20.23 -5.60 -5.94
C ALA A 24 -19.49 -5.52 -7.29
N GLY A 25 -18.19 -5.86 -7.31
CA GLY A 25 -17.30 -5.67 -8.45
C GLY A 25 -16.46 -4.40 -8.32
N GLY A 26 -15.35 -4.36 -9.04
CA GLY A 26 -14.39 -3.25 -8.97
C GLY A 26 -13.32 -3.40 -7.90
N TRP A 27 -12.37 -2.48 -7.93
CA TRP A 27 -11.22 -2.40 -7.04
C TRP A 27 -11.25 -1.08 -6.28
N THR A 28 -10.85 -1.10 -5.02
CA THR A 28 -10.62 0.13 -4.25
C THR A 28 -9.39 0.85 -4.78
N TYR A 29 -9.17 2.05 -4.26
CA TYR A 29 -7.84 2.64 -4.31
C TYR A 29 -6.85 1.74 -3.56
N TYR A 30 -5.59 1.76 -3.96
CA TYR A 30 -4.57 1.13 -3.13
C TYR A 30 -4.21 2.06 -1.96
N HIS A 31 -3.97 1.46 -0.80
CA HIS A 31 -3.64 2.14 0.45
C HIS A 31 -2.30 1.64 0.99
N ARG A 32 -1.56 2.51 1.68
CA ARG A 32 -0.39 2.09 2.46
C ARG A 32 -0.82 1.34 3.72
N SER A 33 0.06 0.50 4.24
CA SER A 33 -0.09 -0.11 5.55
C SER A 33 -0.16 0.98 6.62
N GLY A 34 -1.34 1.21 7.20
CA GLY A 34 -1.57 2.23 8.23
C GLY A 34 -2.49 3.38 7.83
N CYS A 35 -2.96 3.44 6.58
CA CYS A 35 -3.93 4.47 6.18
C CYS A 35 -5.25 4.33 6.94
N THR A 36 -5.70 5.40 7.61
CA THR A 36 -6.95 5.42 8.37
C THR A 36 -8.18 5.34 7.47
N GLU A 37 -8.16 6.03 6.32
CA GLU A 37 -9.25 6.01 5.32
C GLU A 37 -9.52 4.60 4.78
N SER A 38 -8.50 3.75 4.79
CA SER A 38 -8.59 2.37 4.33
C SER A 38 -9.50 1.50 5.22
N ARG A 39 -9.75 1.93 6.46
CA ARG A 39 -10.69 1.29 7.40
C ARG A 39 -12.16 1.60 7.10
N GLY A 40 -12.42 2.57 6.23
CA GLY A 40 -13.76 3.06 5.90
C GLY A 40 -14.41 2.40 4.70
N ALA A 41 -13.87 1.29 4.18
CA ALA A 41 -14.54 0.54 3.13
C ALA A 41 -15.87 -0.03 3.67
N THR A 42 -16.96 0.71 3.42
CA THR A 42 -18.32 0.35 3.81
C THR A 42 -18.86 -0.85 3.04
N GLU A 43 -18.26 -1.16 1.89
CA GLU A 43 -18.63 -2.26 1.02
C GLU A 43 -17.92 -3.57 1.41
N PRO A 44 -18.60 -4.72 1.33
CA PRO A 44 -18.01 -6.01 1.65
C PRO A 44 -16.85 -6.36 0.69
N VAL A 45 -15.69 -6.69 1.27
CA VAL A 45 -14.47 -7.04 0.53
C VAL A 45 -14.48 -8.52 0.16
N ARG A 46 -14.24 -8.82 -1.13
CA ARG A 46 -14.14 -10.18 -1.66
C ARG A 46 -12.72 -10.73 -1.59
N SER A 47 -11.72 -9.90 -1.85
CA SER A 47 -10.31 -10.30 -1.83
C SER A 47 -9.42 -9.08 -1.60
N VAL A 48 -8.22 -9.30 -1.07
CA VAL A 48 -7.22 -8.26 -0.82
C VAL A 48 -5.91 -8.68 -1.48
N VAL A 49 -5.37 -7.80 -2.31
CA VAL A 49 -4.01 -7.94 -2.87
C VAL A 49 -3.07 -7.09 -2.02
N ARG A 50 -1.98 -7.69 -1.55
CA ARG A 50 -0.91 -7.01 -0.81
C ARG A 50 0.38 -7.10 -1.60
N GLY A 51 1.18 -6.06 -1.58
CA GLY A 51 2.44 -6.06 -2.30
C GLY A 51 3.20 -4.75 -2.21
N PRO A 52 4.37 -4.71 -2.86
CA PRO A 52 5.20 -3.52 -2.86
C PRO A 52 4.45 -2.36 -3.52
N TRP A 53 4.62 -1.19 -2.93
CA TRP A 53 3.89 0.00 -3.32
C TRP A 53 4.12 0.38 -4.79
N ARG A 54 5.36 0.23 -5.28
CA ARG A 54 5.67 0.39 -6.72
C ARG A 54 4.83 -0.51 -7.61
N TYR A 55 4.60 -1.76 -7.24
CA TYR A 55 3.76 -2.64 -8.05
C TYR A 55 2.30 -2.15 -8.03
N LEU A 56 1.78 -1.85 -6.85
CA LEU A 56 0.39 -1.45 -6.71
C LEU A 56 0.08 -0.10 -7.40
N SER A 57 1.00 0.86 -7.36
CA SER A 57 0.83 2.17 -7.99
C SER A 57 0.83 2.14 -9.51
N HIS A 58 1.43 1.11 -10.12
CA HIS A 58 1.40 0.91 -11.57
C HIS A 58 0.06 0.33 -12.06
N HIS A 59 -0.66 -0.37 -11.19
CA HIS A 59 -1.86 -1.13 -11.56
C HIS A 59 -3.16 -0.55 -11.01
N TRP A 60 -3.10 0.19 -9.90
CA TRP A 60 -4.27 0.79 -9.25
C TRP A 60 -4.04 2.26 -8.93
N ARG A 61 -5.15 2.99 -8.78
CA ARG A 61 -5.09 4.40 -8.40
C ARG A 61 -4.74 4.54 -6.91
N PRO A 62 -3.87 5.48 -6.52
CA PRO A 62 -3.61 5.79 -5.12
C PRO A 62 -4.83 6.33 -4.41
N CYS A 63 -4.98 5.97 -3.14
CA CYS A 63 -5.80 6.76 -2.23
C CYS A 63 -5.25 8.21 -2.19
N PRO A 64 -6.11 9.24 -2.25
CA PRO A 64 -5.66 10.64 -2.22
C PRO A 64 -4.83 10.98 -0.97
N HIS A 65 -5.06 10.28 0.15
CA HIS A 65 -4.29 10.41 1.39
C HIS A 65 -3.03 9.55 1.44
N CYS A 66 -2.93 8.51 0.60
CA CYS A 66 -1.74 7.66 0.48
C CYS A 66 -0.85 8.04 -0.70
N ARG A 67 -1.12 9.18 -1.35
CA ARG A 67 -0.27 9.68 -2.43
C ARG A 67 1.19 9.69 -1.94
N PRO A 68 2.16 9.43 -2.83
CA PRO A 68 3.53 9.72 -2.49
C PRO A 68 3.62 11.15 -1.94
N PRO A 69 4.47 11.44 -0.93
CA PRO A 69 4.95 12.81 -0.83
C PRO A 69 5.43 13.14 -2.23
N MET A 70 4.80 14.13 -2.87
CA MET A 70 5.33 14.61 -4.14
C MET A 70 6.78 14.96 -3.85
N ASP A 71 7.73 14.37 -4.56
CA ASP A 71 9.10 14.85 -4.59
C ASP A 71 9.03 16.35 -4.94
N GLY A 72 9.07 17.23 -3.93
CA GLY A 72 8.67 18.61 -4.13
C GLY A 72 8.32 19.44 -2.90
N ASP A 73 8.57 18.97 -1.68
CA ASP A 73 8.79 19.89 -0.55
C ASP A 73 10.29 19.92 -0.24
N SER A 74 11.05 20.44 -1.20
CA SER A 74 12.29 21.14 -0.88
C SER A 74 11.89 22.56 -0.45
N SER A 75 11.23 22.71 0.71
CA SER A 75 11.37 23.95 1.48
C SER A 75 12.79 23.97 2.03
N ALA A 76 13.74 24.31 1.14
CA ALA A 76 15.02 24.85 1.54
C ALA A 76 14.76 26.27 2.06
N ASP A 77 15.18 26.48 3.29
CA ASP A 77 15.31 27.75 4.01
C ASP A 77 16.01 28.83 3.17
#